data_AF-A0AAN7A191-F1
#
_entry.id   AF-A0AAN7A191-F1
#
_cell.length_a   1.000
_cell.length_b   1.000
_cell.length_c   1.000
_cell.angle_alpha   90.00
_cell.angle_beta   90.00
_cell.angle_gamma   90.00
#
_symmetry.space_group_name_H-M   'P 1'
#
loop_
_entity.id
_entity.type
_entity.pdbx_description
1 polymer ?
#
loop_
_entity_poly.entity_id
_entity_poly.type
_entity_poly.pdbx_seq_one_letter_code
_entity_poly.pdbx_strand_id
1 'polypeptide(L)'
;MGAYVSTANCAANYGTTVNCTVVLSKDNSTALLLGEIAPGEFVGDPDIAGAGVLGAFLIVTVASLLLAIASSAWWAAKNVFGVVNRLTREEKSLKNWQISIAGIIEALIVTCSDQQVFTGGAYAITLRYAKACSVSAYHYNIVANILLVTCATHLMAITVSRHYWEHAYVGGLRIVVTTLVFVITGVLLSNQGSGSLGFPTEVPPHSDQYSLMLLPAACFQTGDFAFDREIEKAFHASSAGEFFTGQIHGWPNYLIMFLFYIIAVFISLGRVVRRGMGHNGKRKRFIAWLKMKVPFLFRIKRVLYLLFGIYLVAGIALTSWTVVIAAIYVFQLRWWLDRSGWMGLTNNLNPENDPSTFGQLVPLLLMSLTVFTFLQIISGRFQGRKAARHGRGDRGEVYKVGCCGQFV
;
A
#
# COMPACT_ATOMS: atom_id res chain seq x y z
N MET A 1 10.21 -0.29 -24.92
CA MET A 1 11.20 -0.10 -23.85
C MET A 1 10.88 -1.11 -22.76
N GLY A 2 11.54 -2.27 -22.78
CA GLY A 2 11.21 -3.38 -21.89
C GLY A 2 11.57 -3.10 -20.43
N ALA A 3 10.88 -3.73 -19.48
CA ALA A 3 11.05 -3.59 -18.03
C ALA A 3 12.01 -4.66 -17.42
N TYR A 4 12.81 -5.31 -18.26
CA TYR A 4 13.58 -6.51 -17.93
C TYR A 4 15.08 -6.24 -17.97
N VAL A 5 15.84 -6.84 -17.05
CA VAL A 5 17.29 -6.75 -17.04
C VAL A 5 17.86 -8.17 -17.10
N SER A 6 18.15 -8.67 -18.29
CA SER A 6 18.99 -9.86 -18.44
C SER A 6 20.47 -9.47 -18.44
N THR A 7 21.35 -10.45 -18.24
CA THR A 7 22.80 -10.28 -18.44
C THR A 7 23.12 -9.72 -19.84
N ALA A 8 22.43 -10.21 -20.87
CA ALA A 8 22.55 -9.71 -22.24
C ALA A 8 22.11 -8.23 -22.36
N ASN A 9 21.00 -7.85 -21.71
CA ASN A 9 20.53 -6.46 -21.70
C ASN A 9 21.50 -5.53 -20.94
N CYS A 10 22.15 -6.01 -19.88
CA CYS A 10 23.18 -5.27 -19.16
C CYS A 10 24.39 -4.98 -20.02
N ALA A 11 24.90 -5.99 -20.72
CA ALA A 11 26.02 -5.82 -21.64
C ALA A 11 25.65 -4.87 -22.79
N ALA A 12 24.48 -5.06 -23.40
CA ALA A 12 24.06 -4.30 -24.57
C ALA A 12 23.73 -2.82 -24.27
N ASN A 13 23.04 -2.52 -23.17
CA ASN A 13 22.53 -1.16 -22.90
C ASN A 13 23.36 -0.38 -21.88
N TYR A 14 24.08 -1.08 -21.00
CA TYR A 14 24.83 -0.45 -19.90
C TYR A 14 26.34 -0.76 -19.97
N GLY A 15 26.80 -1.53 -20.97
CA GLY A 15 28.21 -1.90 -21.11
C GLY A 15 28.75 -2.69 -19.92
N THR A 16 27.87 -3.29 -19.09
CA THR A 16 28.25 -3.98 -17.86
C THR A 16 28.09 -5.48 -18.04
N THR A 17 29.17 -6.23 -17.89
CA THR A 17 29.14 -7.69 -17.89
C THR A 17 28.83 -8.20 -16.48
N VAL A 18 27.67 -8.83 -16.31
CA VAL A 18 27.25 -9.38 -15.02
C VAL A 18 27.87 -10.77 -14.83
N ASN A 19 28.65 -10.93 -13.76
CA ASN A 19 29.23 -12.22 -13.41
C ASN A 19 28.22 -13.08 -12.61
N CYS A 20 27.85 -14.23 -13.19
CA CYS A 20 26.88 -15.17 -12.62
C CYS A 20 27.53 -16.52 -12.24
N THR A 21 28.87 -16.60 -12.17
CA THR A 21 29.56 -17.86 -11.85
C THR A 21 29.43 -18.24 -10.39
N VAL A 22 29.26 -19.52 -10.10
CA VAL A 22 29.28 -20.06 -8.73
C VAL A 22 30.47 -20.99 -8.61
N VAL A 23 31.42 -20.66 -7.74
CA VAL A 23 32.59 -21.50 -7.46
C VAL A 23 32.38 -22.18 -6.12
N LEU A 24 32.20 -23.49 -6.16
CA LEU A 24 32.06 -24.32 -4.97
C LEU A 24 33.41 -24.90 -4.55
N SER A 25 33.55 -25.16 -3.26
CA SER A 25 34.63 -25.94 -2.69
C SER A 25 34.54 -27.41 -3.15
N LYS A 26 35.60 -28.18 -2.88
CA LYS A 26 35.71 -29.59 -3.26
C LYS A 26 34.62 -30.48 -2.64
N ASP A 27 34.00 -30.02 -1.56
CA ASP A 27 32.88 -30.69 -0.88
C ASP A 27 31.51 -30.43 -1.55
N ASN A 28 31.44 -29.54 -2.55
CA ASN A 28 30.23 -29.04 -3.19
C ASN A 28 29.18 -28.45 -2.22
N SER A 29 29.51 -28.26 -0.95
CA SER A 29 28.59 -27.78 0.08
C SER A 29 28.91 -26.35 0.52
N THR A 30 30.14 -25.89 0.31
CA THR A 30 30.56 -24.53 0.64
C THR A 30 30.84 -23.73 -0.63
N ALA A 31 30.19 -22.58 -0.78
CA ALA A 31 30.49 -21.66 -1.88
C ALA A 31 31.72 -20.82 -1.52
N LEU A 32 32.75 -20.89 -2.36
CA LEU A 32 33.96 -20.09 -2.22
C LEU A 32 33.77 -18.70 -2.83
N LEU A 33 33.10 -18.63 -3.98
CA LEU A 33 32.80 -17.38 -4.69
C LEU A 33 31.40 -17.43 -5.32
N LEU A 34 30.66 -16.32 -5.17
CA LEU A 34 29.39 -16.08 -5.84
C LEU A 34 29.54 -14.85 -6.74
N GLY A 35 29.67 -15.08 -8.03
CA GLY A 35 30.09 -14.07 -9.00
C GLY A 35 31.52 -13.64 -8.68
N GLU A 36 31.66 -12.44 -8.16
CA GLU A 36 32.94 -11.83 -7.75
C GLU A 36 33.03 -11.63 -6.23
N ILE A 37 32.06 -12.15 -5.47
CA ILE A 37 31.91 -11.88 -4.04
C ILE A 37 32.40 -13.10 -3.26
N ALA A 38 33.35 -12.90 -2.35
CA ALA A 38 33.74 -13.88 -1.35
C ALA A 38 32.93 -13.72 -0.04
N PRO A 39 32.94 -14.72 0.86
CA PRO A 39 32.36 -14.58 2.20
C PRO A 39 32.92 -13.35 2.93
N GLY A 40 32.05 -12.51 3.48
CA GLY A 40 32.40 -11.27 4.17
C GLY A 40 32.59 -10.06 3.25
N GLU A 41 32.39 -10.21 1.93
CA GLU A 41 32.56 -9.12 0.96
C GLU A 41 31.24 -8.66 0.33
N PHE A 42 30.10 -9.27 0.70
CA PHE A 42 28.80 -8.86 0.15
C PHE A 42 28.45 -7.43 0.59
N VAL A 43 28.37 -6.53 -0.37
CA VAL A 43 28.07 -5.12 -0.13
C VAL A 43 26.57 -4.94 0.12
N GLY A 44 26.19 -4.66 1.38
CA GLY A 44 24.82 -4.32 1.73
C GLY A 44 24.38 -3.00 1.10
N ASP A 45 23.09 -2.89 0.74
CA ASP A 45 22.49 -1.66 0.24
C ASP A 45 21.49 -1.11 1.28
N PRO A 46 21.97 -0.28 2.24
CA PRO A 46 21.14 0.29 3.30
C PRO A 46 19.99 1.16 2.76
N ASP A 47 20.11 1.69 1.55
CA ASP A 47 19.03 2.47 0.93
C ASP A 47 17.92 1.58 0.36
N ILE A 48 18.12 0.26 0.28
CA ILE A 48 17.12 -0.71 -0.18
C ILE A 48 16.63 -1.60 0.96
N ALA A 49 17.56 -2.25 1.65
CA ALA A 49 17.27 -3.23 2.71
C ALA A 49 17.47 -2.66 4.12
N GLY A 50 17.72 -1.35 4.24
CA GLY A 50 17.95 -0.70 5.53
C GLY A 50 16.78 -0.82 6.50
N ALA A 51 17.12 -0.97 7.78
CA ALA A 51 16.14 -1.05 8.85
C ALA A 51 15.24 0.19 8.92
N GLY A 52 15.77 1.38 8.63
CA GLY A 52 15.02 2.64 8.59
C GLY A 52 13.96 2.67 7.49
N VAL A 53 14.29 2.18 6.29
CA VAL A 53 13.34 2.07 5.17
C VAL A 53 12.21 1.13 5.54
N LEU A 54 12.55 -0.08 5.98
CA LEU A 54 11.56 -1.09 6.35
C LEU A 54 10.68 -0.62 7.51
N GLY A 55 11.29 0.00 8.52
CA GLY A 55 10.58 0.62 9.63
C GLY A 55 9.58 1.67 9.14
N ALA A 56 10.00 2.57 8.25
CA ALA A 56 9.13 3.61 7.71
C ALA A 56 7.92 3.03 6.95
N PHE A 57 8.16 2.07 6.05
CA PHE A 57 7.07 1.43 5.30
C PHE A 57 6.11 0.69 6.24
N LEU A 58 6.62 -0.11 7.18
CA LEU A 58 5.79 -0.90 8.08
C LEU A 58 5.01 -0.03 9.08
N ILE A 59 5.63 1.00 9.66
CA ILE A 59 4.96 1.90 10.61
C ILE A 59 3.80 2.62 9.94
N VAL A 60 4.00 3.19 8.75
CA VAL A 60 2.94 3.89 8.00
C VAL A 60 1.79 2.94 7.66
N THR A 61 2.10 1.72 7.22
CA THR A 61 1.09 0.72 6.87
C THR A 61 0.33 0.21 8.09
N VAL A 62 1.02 -0.11 9.19
CA VAL A 62 0.39 -0.54 10.45
C VAL A 62 -0.49 0.56 11.01
N ALA A 63 -0.03 1.82 11.02
CA ALA A 63 -0.85 2.95 11.43
C ALA A 63 -2.11 3.08 10.56
N SER A 64 -1.97 2.97 9.24
CA SER A 64 -3.10 2.96 8.31
C SER A 64 -4.07 1.79 8.57
N LEU A 65 -3.56 0.62 8.95
CA LEU A 65 -4.35 -0.56 9.27
C LEU A 65 -5.18 -0.39 10.54
N LEU A 66 -4.56 0.10 11.62
CA LEU A 66 -5.26 0.39 12.87
C LEU A 66 -6.37 1.43 12.65
N LEU A 67 -6.08 2.47 11.87
CA LEU A 67 -7.05 3.50 11.48
C LEU A 67 -8.19 2.91 10.63
N ALA A 68 -7.89 2.01 9.69
CA ALA A 68 -8.87 1.34 8.85
C ALA A 68 -9.81 0.42 9.65
N ILE A 69 -9.27 -0.33 10.61
CA ILE A 69 -10.03 -1.16 11.55
C ILE A 69 -10.95 -0.27 12.40
N ALA A 70 -10.42 0.80 12.99
CA ALA A 70 -11.21 1.74 13.79
C ALA A 70 -12.36 2.38 12.98
N SER A 71 -12.07 2.82 11.75
CA SER A 71 -13.08 3.40 10.85
C SER A 71 -14.18 2.40 10.47
N SER A 72 -13.79 1.15 10.19
CA SER A 72 -14.72 0.09 9.79
C SER A 72 -15.57 -0.41 10.98
N ALA A 73 -14.97 -0.54 12.16
CA ALA A 73 -15.68 -0.87 13.39
C ALA A 73 -16.71 0.22 13.74
N TRP A 74 -16.32 1.49 13.65
CA TRP A 74 -17.23 2.62 13.85
C TRP A 74 -18.38 2.62 12.84
N TRP A 75 -18.10 2.30 11.58
CA TRP A 75 -19.13 2.17 10.55
C TRP A 75 -20.11 1.02 10.84
N ALA A 76 -19.60 -0.14 11.24
CA ALA A 76 -20.40 -1.32 11.56
C ALA A 76 -21.29 -1.07 12.78
N ALA A 77 -20.75 -0.50 13.86
CA ALA A 77 -21.50 -0.10 15.05
C ALA A 77 -22.69 0.79 14.72
N LYS A 78 -22.48 1.76 13.82
CA LYS A 78 -23.53 2.71 13.41
C LYS A 78 -24.59 2.11 12.48
N ASN A 79 -24.18 1.33 11.48
CA ASN A 79 -25.08 0.91 10.39
C ASN A 79 -25.64 -0.50 10.53
N VAL A 80 -24.92 -1.40 11.21
CA VAL A 80 -25.31 -2.81 11.37
C VAL A 80 -25.95 -3.04 12.73
N PHE A 81 -25.29 -2.61 13.80
CA PHE A 81 -25.76 -2.83 15.18
C PHE A 81 -26.76 -1.77 15.65
N GLY A 82 -26.94 -0.68 14.90
CA GLY A 82 -27.95 0.34 15.22
C GLY A 82 -27.67 1.14 16.50
N VAL A 83 -26.44 1.07 17.03
CA VAL A 83 -26.04 1.64 18.34
C VAL A 83 -26.25 3.17 18.42
N VAL A 84 -26.34 3.86 17.28
CA VAL A 84 -26.37 5.34 17.22
C VAL A 84 -27.62 5.87 16.50
N ASN A 85 -28.81 5.31 16.79
CA ASN A 85 -30.07 5.75 16.16
C ASN A 85 -31.01 6.57 17.06
N ARG A 86 -30.54 7.13 18.18
CA ARG A 86 -31.39 7.91 19.10
C ARG A 86 -30.92 9.34 19.39
N LEU A 87 -30.20 9.99 18.47
CA LEU A 87 -29.97 11.45 18.60
C LEU A 87 -31.06 12.23 17.86
N THR A 88 -31.65 13.20 18.56
CA THR A 88 -32.71 14.09 18.06
C THR A 88 -32.20 14.99 16.92
N ARG A 89 -33.14 15.59 16.16
CA ARG A 89 -32.82 16.41 14.97
C ARG A 89 -31.97 17.64 15.31
N GLU A 90 -32.15 18.19 16.51
CA GLU A 90 -31.34 19.30 17.05
C GLU A 90 -29.93 18.86 17.43
N GLU A 91 -29.78 17.73 18.12
CA GLU A 91 -28.48 17.11 18.39
C GLU A 91 -27.75 16.78 17.09
N LYS A 92 -28.46 16.38 16.02
CA LYS A 92 -27.87 16.19 14.67
C LYS A 92 -27.31 17.48 14.07
N SER A 93 -27.89 18.65 14.36
CA SER A 93 -27.39 19.94 13.85
C SER A 93 -26.13 20.39 14.60
N LEU A 94 -26.10 20.19 15.93
CA LEU A 94 -24.93 20.43 16.77
C LEU A 94 -23.83 19.38 16.52
N LYS A 95 -24.21 18.13 16.24
CA LYS A 95 -23.30 17.02 15.93
C LYS A 95 -22.80 17.02 14.49
N ASN A 96 -23.51 17.63 13.54
CA ASN A 96 -22.95 17.97 12.23
C ASN A 96 -21.78 18.96 12.36
N TRP A 97 -21.71 19.69 13.46
CA TRP A 97 -20.58 20.55 13.83
C TRP A 97 -19.52 19.83 14.70
N GLN A 98 -19.90 18.75 15.40
CA GLN A 98 -18.94 17.84 16.03
C GLN A 98 -18.28 16.96 14.96
N ILE A 99 -17.06 17.39 14.58
CA ILE A 99 -15.91 16.54 14.26
C ILE A 99 -16.32 15.14 13.79
N SER A 100 -16.43 14.94 12.48
CA SER A 100 -16.41 13.58 11.95
C SER A 100 -14.99 13.04 12.17
N ILE A 101 -14.75 12.42 13.33
CA ILE A 101 -13.50 11.70 13.63
C ILE A 101 -13.20 10.72 12.48
N ALA A 102 -14.24 10.10 11.93
CA ALA A 102 -14.15 9.28 10.73
C ALA A 102 -13.54 10.02 9.52
N GLY A 103 -13.85 11.31 9.32
CA GLY A 103 -13.23 12.11 8.26
C GLY A 103 -11.75 12.39 8.50
N ILE A 104 -11.33 12.60 9.75
CA ILE A 104 -9.91 12.76 10.10
C ILE A 104 -9.17 11.45 9.86
N ILE A 105 -9.71 10.34 10.36
CA ILE A 105 -9.16 9.00 10.19
C ILE A 105 -9.04 8.66 8.69
N GLU A 106 -10.08 8.90 7.89
CA GLU A 106 -10.06 8.67 6.44
C GLU A 106 -9.00 9.54 5.74
N ALA A 107 -8.82 10.81 6.15
CA ALA A 107 -7.78 11.68 5.59
C ALA A 107 -6.36 11.19 5.92
N LEU A 108 -6.13 10.70 7.14
CA LEU A 108 -4.85 10.13 7.54
C LEU A 108 -4.54 8.84 6.77
N ILE A 109 -5.51 7.93 6.64
CA ILE A 109 -5.34 6.69 5.84
C ILE A 109 -4.94 7.04 4.41
N VAL A 110 -5.61 8.01 3.80
CA VAL A 110 -5.29 8.47 2.44
C VAL A 110 -3.90 9.12 2.37
N THR A 111 -3.49 9.87 3.39
CA THR A 111 -2.15 10.47 3.46
C THR A 111 -1.05 9.41 3.58
N CYS A 112 -1.25 8.40 4.44
CA CYS A 112 -0.36 7.24 4.55
C CYS A 112 -0.25 6.51 3.20
N SER A 113 -1.38 6.34 2.51
CA SER A 113 -1.42 5.81 1.15
C SER A 113 -0.52 6.62 0.23
N ASP A 114 -0.76 7.93 0.09
CA ASP A 114 -0.03 8.80 -0.84
C ASP A 114 1.48 8.71 -0.62
N GLN A 115 1.94 8.74 0.64
CA GLN A 115 3.36 8.57 0.97
C GLN A 115 3.91 7.25 0.42
N GLN A 116 3.20 6.14 0.66
CA GLN A 116 3.62 4.83 0.17
C GLN A 116 3.65 4.73 -1.36
N VAL A 117 2.74 5.38 -2.09
CA VAL A 117 2.80 5.38 -3.57
C VAL A 117 4.07 6.07 -4.04
N PHE A 118 4.42 7.21 -3.45
CA PHE A 118 5.57 7.98 -3.91
C PHE A 118 6.89 7.33 -3.50
N THR A 119 6.99 6.84 -2.26
CA THR A 119 8.17 6.08 -1.82
C THR A 119 8.28 4.77 -2.58
N GLY A 120 7.25 3.93 -2.62
CA GLY A 120 7.26 2.68 -3.36
C GLY A 120 7.56 2.90 -4.85
N GLY A 121 6.92 3.89 -5.48
CA GLY A 121 7.19 4.27 -6.87
C GLY A 121 8.64 4.67 -7.11
N ALA A 122 9.23 5.48 -6.22
CA ALA A 122 10.64 5.85 -6.29
C ALA A 122 11.56 4.62 -6.22
N TYR A 123 11.28 3.67 -5.32
CA TYR A 123 12.04 2.42 -5.21
C TYR A 123 11.94 1.59 -6.49
N ALA A 124 10.74 1.46 -7.04
CA ALA A 124 10.53 0.70 -8.27
C ALA A 124 11.27 1.32 -9.47
N ILE A 125 11.28 2.66 -9.56
CA ILE A 125 12.02 3.40 -10.59
C ILE A 125 13.53 3.26 -10.38
N THR A 126 14.03 3.43 -9.15
CA THR A 126 15.45 3.29 -8.82
C THR A 126 15.96 1.88 -9.10
N LEU A 127 15.21 0.85 -8.69
CA LEU A 127 15.53 -0.54 -8.98
C LEU A 127 15.64 -0.76 -10.50
N ARG A 128 14.74 -0.16 -11.28
CA ARG A 128 14.68 -0.33 -12.73
C ARG A 128 15.77 0.42 -13.49
N TYR A 129 16.05 1.66 -13.13
CA TYR A 129 16.89 2.55 -13.95
C TYR A 129 18.25 2.85 -13.35
N ALA A 130 18.39 2.83 -12.02
CA ALA A 130 19.65 3.15 -11.36
C ALA A 130 20.43 1.89 -10.95
N LYS A 131 19.74 0.83 -10.55
CA LYS A 131 20.35 -0.38 -9.96
C LYS A 131 20.08 -1.66 -10.77
N ALA A 132 19.57 -1.53 -11.99
CA ALA A 132 19.12 -2.63 -12.84
C ALA A 132 20.10 -3.83 -12.91
N CYS A 133 21.38 -3.56 -13.17
CA CYS A 133 22.39 -4.57 -13.42
C CYS A 133 23.19 -5.01 -12.19
N SER A 134 23.13 -4.22 -11.11
CA SER A 134 23.95 -4.43 -9.91
C SER A 134 23.14 -4.88 -8.69
N VAL A 135 21.81 -4.80 -8.76
CA VAL A 135 20.96 -5.22 -7.64
C VAL A 135 21.02 -6.74 -7.49
N SER A 136 21.31 -7.22 -6.27
CA SER A 136 21.26 -8.65 -5.97
C SER A 136 19.83 -9.17 -5.92
N ALA A 137 19.64 -10.46 -6.15
CA ALA A 137 18.33 -11.10 -6.03
C ALA A 137 17.74 -10.95 -4.61
N TYR A 138 18.58 -10.89 -3.57
CA TYR A 138 18.20 -10.57 -2.20
C TYR A 138 17.53 -9.20 -2.08
N HIS A 139 18.20 -8.13 -2.54
CA HIS A 139 17.66 -6.78 -2.50
C HIS A 139 16.40 -6.66 -3.37
N TYR A 140 16.39 -7.36 -4.51
CA TYR A 140 15.22 -7.43 -5.39
C TYR A 140 14.00 -8.04 -4.68
N ASN A 141 14.18 -9.16 -3.97
CA ASN A 141 13.12 -9.81 -3.19
C ASN A 141 12.57 -8.88 -2.09
N ILE A 142 13.44 -8.13 -1.43
CA ILE A 142 13.04 -7.13 -0.42
C ILE A 142 12.17 -6.05 -1.07
N VAL A 143 12.63 -5.42 -2.16
CA VAL A 143 11.86 -4.37 -2.84
C VAL A 143 10.51 -4.88 -3.33
N ALA A 144 10.47 -6.07 -3.94
CA ALA A 144 9.22 -6.66 -4.42
C ALA A 144 8.19 -6.83 -3.29
N ASN A 145 8.62 -7.27 -2.11
CA ASN A 145 7.75 -7.42 -0.94
C ASN A 145 7.36 -6.08 -0.30
N ILE A 146 8.25 -5.08 -0.27
CA ILE A 146 7.92 -3.71 0.16
C ILE A 146 6.86 -3.08 -0.78
N LEU A 147 6.96 -3.35 -2.09
CA LEU A 147 5.98 -2.91 -3.06
C LEU A 147 4.63 -3.62 -2.88
N LEU A 148 4.61 -4.88 -2.43
CA LEU A 148 3.37 -5.54 -2.01
C LEU A 148 2.74 -4.88 -0.78
N VAL A 149 3.54 -4.50 0.22
CA VAL A 149 3.08 -3.72 1.39
C VAL A 149 2.50 -2.37 0.93
N THR A 150 3.14 -1.72 -0.05
CA THR A 150 2.65 -0.50 -0.68
C THR A 150 1.27 -0.73 -1.31
N CYS A 151 1.15 -1.70 -2.20
CA CYS A 151 -0.12 -2.08 -2.84
C CYS A 151 -1.22 -2.37 -1.81
N ALA A 152 -0.90 -3.06 -0.71
CA ALA A 152 -1.84 -3.38 0.35
C ALA A 152 -2.33 -2.11 1.07
N THR A 153 -1.44 -1.15 1.32
CA THR A 153 -1.79 0.14 1.93
C THR A 153 -2.77 0.93 1.05
N HIS A 154 -2.54 0.96 -0.27
CA HIS A 154 -3.44 1.62 -1.21
C HIS A 154 -4.79 0.94 -1.31
N LEU A 155 -4.79 -0.39 -1.37
CA LEU A 155 -6.01 -1.18 -1.42
C LEU A 155 -6.88 -0.92 -0.18
N MET A 156 -6.26 -0.83 0.98
CA MET A 156 -6.93 -0.47 2.22
C MET A 156 -7.51 0.94 2.18
N ALA A 157 -6.75 1.93 1.68
CA ALA A 157 -7.19 3.31 1.59
C ALA A 157 -8.41 3.48 0.68
N ILE A 158 -8.42 2.88 -0.51
CA ILE A 158 -9.56 2.95 -1.43
C ILE A 158 -10.79 2.20 -0.90
N THR A 159 -10.58 1.08 -0.21
CA THR A 159 -11.65 0.23 0.33
C THR A 159 -12.42 0.97 1.43
N VAL A 160 -11.69 1.52 2.41
CA VAL A 160 -12.25 2.11 3.63
C VAL A 160 -12.65 3.58 3.44
N SER A 161 -11.88 4.36 2.67
CA SER A 161 -12.13 5.81 2.56
C SER A 161 -13.42 6.09 1.79
N ARG A 162 -14.34 6.83 2.42
CA ARG A 162 -15.53 7.31 1.74
C ARG A 162 -15.19 8.58 0.97
N HIS A 163 -14.35 9.44 1.50
CA HIS A 163 -14.01 10.73 0.92
C HIS A 163 -12.83 10.68 -0.07
N TYR A 164 -12.47 9.48 -0.53
CA TYR A 164 -11.41 9.28 -1.54
C TYR A 164 -11.56 10.20 -2.77
N TRP A 165 -12.79 10.43 -3.21
CA TRP A 165 -13.16 11.26 -4.35
C TRP A 165 -13.76 12.63 -3.96
N GLU A 166 -13.37 13.19 -2.81
CA GLU A 166 -13.78 14.56 -2.46
C GLU A 166 -13.33 15.56 -3.52
N HIS A 167 -12.10 15.40 -4.02
CA HIS A 167 -11.57 16.10 -5.17
C HIS A 167 -11.37 15.11 -6.32
N ALA A 168 -12.28 15.12 -7.31
CA ALA A 168 -12.30 14.10 -8.37
C ALA A 168 -10.98 14.01 -9.16
N TYR A 169 -10.32 15.14 -9.44
CA TYR A 169 -9.03 15.17 -10.13
C TYR A 169 -7.91 14.49 -9.32
N VAL A 170 -7.84 14.78 -8.01
CA VAL A 170 -6.85 14.17 -7.12
C VAL A 170 -7.13 12.67 -6.95
N GLY A 171 -8.40 12.29 -6.78
CA GLY A 171 -8.82 10.89 -6.72
C GLY A 171 -8.46 10.14 -8.00
N GLY A 172 -8.71 10.73 -9.17
CA GLY A 172 -8.36 10.15 -10.47
C GLY A 172 -6.85 9.96 -10.63
N LEU A 173 -6.06 10.99 -10.29
CA LEU A 173 -4.60 10.91 -10.31
C LEU A 173 -4.10 9.78 -9.40
N ARG A 174 -4.62 9.66 -8.18
CA ARG A 174 -4.24 8.57 -7.27
C ARG A 174 -4.54 7.20 -7.86
N ILE A 175 -5.71 6.99 -8.45
CA ILE A 175 -6.03 5.71 -9.11
C ILE A 175 -5.04 5.41 -10.24
N VAL A 176 -4.68 6.40 -11.05
CA VAL A 176 -3.71 6.21 -12.14
C VAL A 176 -2.35 5.80 -11.57
N VAL A 177 -1.82 6.54 -10.59
CA VAL A 177 -0.50 6.27 -10.02
C VAL A 177 -0.48 4.95 -9.24
N THR A 178 -1.51 4.66 -8.43
CA THR A 178 -1.65 3.37 -7.74
C THR A 178 -1.75 2.22 -8.73
N THR A 179 -2.50 2.37 -9.82
CA THR A 179 -2.59 1.33 -10.87
C THR A 179 -1.23 1.09 -11.50
N LEU A 180 -0.46 2.15 -11.79
CA LEU A 180 0.91 2.02 -12.29
C LEU A 180 1.80 1.28 -11.30
N VAL A 181 1.70 1.58 -9.99
CA VAL A 181 2.44 0.84 -8.95
C VAL A 181 2.05 -0.64 -8.93
N PHE A 182 0.76 -0.99 -9.01
CA PHE A 182 0.33 -2.39 -9.12
C PHE A 182 0.94 -3.08 -10.34
N VAL A 183 0.89 -2.44 -11.52
CA VAL A 183 1.47 -2.98 -12.75
C VAL A 183 2.97 -3.20 -12.59
N ILE A 184 3.72 -2.23 -12.05
CA ILE A 184 5.16 -2.37 -11.85
C ILE A 184 5.48 -3.49 -10.85
N THR A 185 4.74 -3.57 -9.74
CA THR A 185 4.88 -4.67 -8.76
C THR A 185 4.63 -6.03 -9.42
N GLY A 186 3.59 -6.14 -10.25
CA GLY A 186 3.29 -7.35 -11.01
C GLY A 186 4.41 -7.72 -11.98
N VAL A 187 4.94 -6.75 -12.73
CA VAL A 187 6.07 -6.98 -13.62
C VAL A 187 7.29 -7.46 -12.83
N LEU A 188 7.62 -6.80 -11.71
CA LEU A 188 8.77 -7.17 -10.88
C LEU A 188 8.65 -8.59 -10.32
N LEU A 189 7.47 -8.98 -9.84
CA LEU A 189 7.22 -10.34 -9.36
C LEU A 189 7.28 -11.33 -10.52
N SER A 190 6.64 -11.07 -11.65
CA SER A 190 6.64 -11.99 -12.80
C SER A 190 8.04 -12.28 -13.35
N ASN A 191 8.97 -11.34 -13.22
CA ASN A 191 10.36 -11.53 -13.64
C ASN A 191 11.10 -12.60 -12.85
N GLN A 192 10.65 -12.91 -11.64
CA GLN A 192 11.21 -13.97 -10.82
C GLN A 192 10.84 -15.38 -11.36
N GLY A 193 9.84 -15.49 -12.24
CA GLY A 193 9.45 -16.76 -12.87
C GLY A 193 10.15 -17.06 -14.19
N SER A 194 11.10 -16.21 -14.61
CA SER A 194 11.54 -16.15 -16.01
C SER A 194 12.86 -16.87 -16.34
N GLY A 195 13.62 -17.36 -15.35
CA GLY A 195 14.96 -17.91 -15.53
C GLY A 195 15.05 -19.44 -15.54
N SER A 196 15.99 -19.99 -16.32
CA SER A 196 16.32 -21.43 -16.33
C SER A 196 16.93 -21.93 -15.02
N LEU A 197 17.66 -21.06 -14.31
CA LEU A 197 18.25 -21.34 -13.00
C LEU A 197 17.22 -21.31 -11.86
N GLY A 198 16.02 -20.79 -12.10
CA GLY A 198 15.04 -20.45 -11.06
C GLY A 198 15.49 -19.22 -10.26
N PHE A 199 14.60 -18.24 -10.07
CA PHE A 199 14.92 -17.10 -9.22
C PHE A 199 14.87 -17.55 -7.74
N PRO A 200 15.90 -17.25 -6.93
CA PRO A 200 15.93 -17.68 -5.53
C PRO A 200 14.95 -16.83 -4.70
N THR A 201 13.71 -17.29 -4.59
CA THR A 201 12.66 -16.62 -3.80
C THR A 201 12.46 -17.23 -2.42
N GLU A 202 12.99 -18.41 -2.15
CA GLU A 202 12.84 -19.05 -0.84
C GLU A 202 13.82 -18.47 0.18
N VAL A 203 13.38 -18.39 1.44
CA VAL A 203 14.27 -18.06 2.54
C VAL A 203 15.19 -19.26 2.76
N PRO A 204 16.52 -19.11 2.71
CA PRO A 204 17.41 -20.24 2.86
C PRO A 204 17.31 -20.80 4.29
N PRO A 205 17.39 -22.14 4.45
CA PRO A 205 17.52 -22.78 5.74
C PRO A 205 18.67 -22.19 6.56
N HIS A 206 18.54 -22.23 7.89
CA HIS A 206 19.60 -21.76 8.80
C HIS A 206 20.90 -22.58 8.72
N SER A 207 20.84 -23.79 8.17
CA SER A 207 22.00 -24.65 7.90
C SER A 207 22.81 -24.21 6.70
N ASP A 208 22.18 -23.48 5.77
CA ASP A 208 22.76 -23.22 4.47
C ASP A 208 23.73 -22.05 4.57
N GLN A 209 25.00 -22.36 4.28
CA GLN A 209 26.08 -21.39 4.40
C GLN A 209 26.07 -20.36 3.28
N TYR A 210 25.36 -20.59 2.17
CA TYR A 210 25.29 -19.67 1.04
C TYR A 210 23.93 -19.74 0.36
N SER A 211 23.62 -18.73 -0.45
CA SER A 211 22.43 -18.74 -1.29
C SER A 211 22.69 -17.98 -2.59
N LEU A 212 22.07 -18.47 -3.67
CA LEU A 212 22.11 -17.82 -4.98
C LEU A 212 21.49 -16.42 -4.97
N MET A 213 20.75 -16.05 -3.92
CA MET A 213 20.18 -14.70 -3.80
C MET A 213 21.23 -13.58 -3.69
N LEU A 214 22.48 -13.92 -3.37
CA LEU A 214 23.58 -12.96 -3.33
C LEU A 214 24.06 -12.55 -4.72
N LEU A 215 23.76 -13.36 -5.75
CA LEU A 215 24.07 -13.01 -7.14
C LEU A 215 23.19 -11.85 -7.64
N PRO A 216 23.67 -11.09 -8.64
CA PRO A 216 22.85 -10.09 -9.32
C PRO A 216 21.53 -10.67 -9.85
N ALA A 217 20.42 -9.96 -9.65
CA ALA A 217 19.10 -10.40 -10.09
C ALA A 217 19.03 -10.64 -11.60
N ALA A 218 19.85 -9.92 -12.37
CA ALA A 218 19.96 -10.08 -13.82
C ALA A 218 20.43 -11.49 -14.26
N CYS A 219 21.10 -12.24 -13.38
CA CYS A 219 21.50 -13.62 -13.63
C CYS A 219 20.30 -14.58 -13.77
N PHE A 220 19.14 -14.22 -13.20
CA PHE A 220 17.94 -15.06 -13.16
C PHE A 220 16.84 -14.58 -14.11
N GLN A 221 17.07 -13.50 -14.85
CA GLN A 221 16.06 -12.88 -15.72
C GLN A 221 16.41 -13.08 -17.19
N THR A 222 15.44 -13.50 -18.00
CA THR A 222 15.66 -13.82 -19.43
C THR A 222 15.48 -12.64 -20.39
N GLY A 223 15.00 -11.49 -19.91
CA GLY A 223 14.80 -10.30 -20.75
C GLY A 223 13.46 -10.26 -21.48
N ASP A 224 12.74 -11.38 -21.50
CA ASP A 224 11.44 -11.53 -22.14
C ASP A 224 10.27 -11.12 -21.23
N PHE A 225 9.16 -10.71 -21.86
CA PHE A 225 7.93 -10.33 -21.16
C PHE A 225 7.29 -11.55 -20.48
N ALA A 226 7.60 -11.76 -19.21
CA ALA A 226 7.10 -12.89 -18.42
C ALA A 226 5.68 -12.66 -17.87
N PHE A 227 5.20 -11.42 -17.82
CA PHE A 227 3.95 -11.08 -17.12
C PHE A 227 2.72 -11.80 -17.69
N ASP A 228 2.53 -11.78 -19.01
CA ASP A 228 1.39 -12.46 -19.65
C ASP A 228 1.45 -13.98 -19.42
N ARG A 229 2.65 -14.57 -19.51
CA ARG A 229 2.86 -16.00 -19.27
C ARG A 229 2.58 -16.40 -17.82
N GLU A 230 3.02 -15.60 -16.84
CA GLU A 230 2.75 -15.88 -15.42
C GLU A 230 1.27 -15.68 -15.08
N ILE A 231 0.59 -14.75 -15.74
CA ILE A 231 -0.86 -14.61 -15.66
C ILE A 231 -1.57 -15.84 -16.24
N GLU A 232 -1.18 -16.26 -17.45
CA GLU A 232 -1.75 -17.43 -18.13
C GLU A 232 -1.58 -18.68 -17.26
N LYS A 233 -0.38 -18.94 -16.75
CA LYS A 233 -0.12 -20.04 -15.80
C LYS A 233 -1.02 -19.98 -14.57
N ALA A 234 -1.24 -18.79 -14.01
CA ALA A 234 -2.09 -18.63 -12.82
C ALA A 234 -3.57 -18.92 -13.12
N PHE A 235 -4.07 -18.53 -14.29
CA PHE A 235 -5.44 -18.80 -14.70
C PHE A 235 -5.67 -20.25 -15.16
N HIS A 236 -4.63 -20.94 -15.61
CA HIS A 236 -4.68 -22.36 -15.99
C HIS A 236 -4.41 -23.34 -14.84
N ALA A 237 -4.13 -22.85 -13.62
CA ALA A 237 -3.96 -23.72 -12.46
C ALA A 237 -5.24 -24.54 -12.21
N SER A 238 -5.10 -25.87 -12.16
CA SER A 238 -6.24 -26.79 -12.08
C SER A 238 -6.81 -26.91 -10.66
N SER A 239 -6.01 -26.49 -9.66
CA SER A 239 -6.40 -26.51 -8.25
C SER A 239 -5.92 -25.25 -7.51
N ALA A 240 -6.59 -24.94 -6.39
CA ALA A 240 -6.14 -23.89 -5.48
C ALA A 240 -4.74 -24.18 -4.92
N GLY A 241 -4.42 -25.46 -4.70
CA GLY A 241 -3.08 -25.88 -4.28
C GLY A 241 -2.02 -25.42 -5.27
N GLU A 242 -2.16 -25.78 -6.55
CA GLU A 242 -1.23 -25.36 -7.62
C GLU A 242 -1.10 -23.84 -7.74
N PHE A 243 -2.20 -23.11 -7.59
CA PHE A 243 -2.20 -21.64 -7.58
C PHE A 243 -1.35 -21.07 -6.44
N PHE A 244 -1.43 -21.65 -5.23
CA PHE A 244 -0.72 -21.15 -4.06
C PHE A 244 0.69 -21.71 -3.87
N THR A 245 0.98 -22.92 -4.33
CA THR A 245 2.28 -23.60 -4.10
C THR A 245 3.21 -23.56 -5.30
N GLY A 246 2.69 -23.46 -6.53
CA GLY A 246 3.49 -23.54 -7.75
C GLY A 246 4.10 -22.23 -8.22
N GLN A 247 3.98 -21.15 -7.45
CA GLN A 247 4.26 -19.80 -7.92
C GLN A 247 5.27 -19.04 -7.05
N ILE A 248 5.97 -18.11 -7.70
CA ILE A 248 6.86 -17.08 -7.14
C ILE A 248 6.33 -16.57 -5.79
N HIS A 249 7.20 -16.46 -4.78
CA HIS A 249 6.79 -15.98 -3.46
C HIS A 249 6.08 -14.61 -3.54
N GLY A 250 4.85 -14.54 -3.01
CA GLY A 250 4.03 -13.33 -3.03
C GLY A 250 3.19 -13.10 -4.29
N TRP A 251 3.39 -13.86 -5.38
CA TRP A 251 2.61 -13.73 -6.61
C TRP A 251 1.11 -14.08 -6.44
N PRO A 252 0.71 -15.16 -5.73
CA PRO A 252 -0.71 -15.42 -5.46
C PRO A 252 -1.36 -14.28 -4.66
N ASN A 253 -0.66 -13.75 -3.66
CA ASN A 253 -1.13 -12.62 -2.84
C ASN A 253 -1.31 -11.36 -3.70
N TYR A 254 -0.36 -11.10 -4.61
CA TYR A 254 -0.45 -10.01 -5.58
C TYR A 254 -1.71 -10.12 -6.44
N LEU A 255 -1.96 -11.28 -7.06
CA LEU A 255 -3.10 -11.48 -7.95
C LEU A 255 -4.43 -11.28 -7.22
N ILE A 256 -4.58 -11.87 -6.03
CA ILE A 256 -5.80 -11.71 -5.22
C ILE A 256 -6.00 -10.24 -4.85
N MET A 257 -4.94 -9.55 -4.44
CA MET A 257 -5.00 -8.11 -4.15
C MET A 257 -5.34 -7.27 -5.37
N PHE A 258 -4.76 -7.57 -6.53
CA PHE A 258 -5.01 -6.83 -7.77
C PHE A 258 -6.46 -6.98 -8.24
N LEU A 259 -7.02 -8.19 -8.16
CA LEU A 259 -8.44 -8.44 -8.44
C LEU A 259 -9.34 -7.70 -7.45
N PHE A 260 -9.03 -7.75 -6.15
CA PHE A 260 -9.77 -7.01 -5.14
C PHE A 260 -9.66 -5.49 -5.33
N TYR A 261 -8.50 -5.00 -5.78
CA TYR A 261 -8.27 -3.61 -6.12
C TYR A 261 -9.18 -3.15 -7.26
N ILE A 262 -9.29 -3.91 -8.34
CA ILE A 262 -10.19 -3.61 -9.46
C ILE A 262 -11.65 -3.48 -8.94
N ILE A 263 -12.10 -4.43 -8.13
CA ILE A 263 -13.42 -4.39 -7.49
C ILE A 263 -13.58 -3.13 -6.63
N ALA A 264 -12.56 -2.79 -5.83
CA ALA A 264 -12.57 -1.61 -4.97
C ALA A 264 -12.64 -0.30 -5.78
N VAL A 265 -11.94 -0.22 -6.91
CA VAL A 265 -12.02 0.92 -7.85
C VAL A 265 -13.44 1.08 -8.38
N PHE A 266 -14.07 0.00 -8.85
CA PHE A 266 -15.45 0.05 -9.35
C PHE A 266 -16.46 0.45 -8.26
N ILE A 267 -16.34 -0.11 -7.07
CA ILE A 267 -17.18 0.27 -5.92
C ILE A 267 -16.98 1.75 -5.58
N SER A 268 -15.73 2.22 -5.59
CA SER A 268 -15.37 3.60 -5.28
C SER A 268 -15.94 4.58 -6.32
N LEU A 269 -15.82 4.27 -7.62
CA LEU A 269 -16.43 5.03 -8.71
C LEU A 269 -17.96 5.05 -8.60
N GLY A 270 -18.59 3.93 -8.26
CA GLY A 270 -20.03 3.87 -7.99
C GLY A 270 -20.48 4.82 -6.88
N ARG A 271 -19.64 5.03 -5.85
CA ARG A 271 -19.91 6.03 -4.79
C ARG A 271 -19.88 7.45 -5.35
N VAL A 272 -18.98 7.77 -6.29
CA VAL A 272 -18.89 9.08 -6.95
C VAL A 272 -20.14 9.38 -7.77
N VAL A 273 -20.52 8.47 -8.66
CA VAL A 273 -21.72 8.61 -9.50
C VAL A 273 -22.94 8.86 -8.61
N ARG A 274 -23.07 8.08 -7.52
CA ARG A 274 -24.15 8.26 -6.54
C ARG A 274 -24.14 9.62 -5.84
N ARG A 275 -22.96 10.21 -5.57
CA ARG A 275 -22.82 11.56 -4.99
C ARG A 275 -23.14 12.66 -5.99
N GLY A 276 -22.63 12.57 -7.22
CA GLY A 276 -22.83 13.58 -8.28
C GLY A 276 -24.30 13.77 -8.64
N MET A 277 -25.09 12.70 -8.57
CA MET A 277 -26.55 12.79 -8.72
C MET A 277 -27.22 13.64 -7.63
N GLY A 278 -26.57 13.89 -6.49
CA GLY A 278 -27.10 14.64 -5.37
C GLY A 278 -27.30 16.14 -5.61
N HIS A 279 -26.50 16.75 -6.49
CA HIS A 279 -26.38 18.22 -6.53
C HIS A 279 -27.62 18.94 -7.08
N ASN A 280 -28.37 18.33 -8.00
CA ASN A 280 -29.56 18.95 -8.64
C ASN A 280 -30.88 18.23 -8.32
N GLY A 281 -31.00 17.55 -7.17
CA GLY A 281 -32.18 16.75 -6.86
C GLY A 281 -32.38 15.51 -7.78
N LYS A 282 -31.50 15.30 -8.77
CA LYS A 282 -31.49 14.12 -9.65
C LYS A 282 -31.42 12.82 -8.86
N ARG A 283 -30.73 12.81 -7.71
CA ARG A 283 -30.69 11.69 -6.77
C ARG A 283 -32.06 11.37 -6.18
N LYS A 284 -32.86 12.38 -5.81
CA LYS A 284 -34.22 12.13 -5.31
C LYS A 284 -35.06 11.51 -6.42
N ARG A 285 -34.97 12.03 -7.65
CA ARG A 285 -35.69 11.48 -8.82
C ARG A 285 -35.23 10.06 -9.16
N PHE A 286 -33.93 9.80 -9.16
CA PHE A 286 -33.38 8.46 -9.43
C PHE A 286 -33.73 7.45 -8.32
N ILE A 287 -33.62 7.84 -7.06
CA ILE A 287 -34.02 6.97 -5.94
C ILE A 287 -35.52 6.70 -5.99
N ALA A 288 -36.36 7.69 -6.33
CA ALA A 288 -37.79 7.50 -6.52
C ALA A 288 -38.06 6.55 -7.70
N TRP A 289 -37.41 6.77 -8.84
CA TRP A 289 -37.51 5.90 -10.02
C TRP A 289 -37.06 4.46 -9.72
N LEU A 290 -35.92 4.29 -9.04
CA LEU A 290 -35.39 2.98 -8.64
C LEU A 290 -36.30 2.30 -7.62
N LYS A 291 -36.90 3.06 -6.69
CA LYS A 291 -37.87 2.53 -5.72
C LYS A 291 -39.15 2.06 -6.40
N MET A 292 -39.59 2.74 -7.46
CA MET A 292 -40.74 2.32 -8.26
C MET A 292 -40.42 1.09 -9.14
N LYS A 293 -39.26 1.06 -9.78
CA LYS A 293 -38.87 -0.05 -10.67
C LYS A 293 -38.42 -1.31 -9.92
N VAL A 294 -37.77 -1.16 -8.76
CA VAL A 294 -37.17 -2.28 -8.01
C VAL A 294 -37.41 -2.11 -6.48
N PRO A 295 -38.67 -2.21 -6.01
CA PRO A 295 -39.00 -2.03 -4.59
C PRO A 295 -38.33 -3.07 -3.67
N PHE A 296 -38.02 -4.26 -4.20
CA PHE A 296 -37.30 -5.33 -3.50
C PHE A 296 -35.92 -4.89 -2.99
N LEU A 297 -35.22 -4.02 -3.73
CA LEU A 297 -33.87 -3.55 -3.37
C LEU A 297 -33.88 -2.73 -2.07
N PHE A 298 -35.00 -2.07 -1.76
CA PHE A 298 -35.19 -1.34 -0.52
C PHE A 298 -35.55 -2.24 0.67
N ARG A 299 -36.20 -3.40 0.44
CA ARG A 299 -36.38 -4.43 1.46
C ARG A 299 -35.06 -5.10 1.83
N ILE A 300 -34.13 -5.21 0.87
CA ILE A 300 -32.78 -5.80 1.02
C ILE A 300 -31.75 -4.83 1.62
N LYS A 301 -32.12 -3.61 2.01
CA LYS A 301 -31.17 -2.61 2.54
C LYS A 301 -30.24 -3.15 3.65
N ARG A 302 -30.77 -4.00 4.55
CA ARG A 302 -29.97 -4.64 5.61
C ARG A 302 -28.92 -5.59 5.04
N VAL A 303 -29.28 -6.39 4.04
CA VAL A 303 -28.36 -7.29 3.33
C VAL A 303 -27.31 -6.50 2.55
N LEU A 304 -27.66 -5.38 1.90
CA LEU A 304 -26.67 -4.52 1.23
C LEU A 304 -25.64 -3.94 2.21
N TYR A 305 -26.07 -3.55 3.41
CA TYR A 305 -25.11 -3.14 4.45
C TYR A 305 -24.27 -4.32 4.94
N LEU A 306 -24.86 -5.49 5.14
CA LEU A 306 -24.10 -6.68 5.51
C LEU A 306 -23.03 -7.02 4.46
N LEU A 307 -23.38 -7.05 3.17
CA LEU A 307 -22.47 -7.28 2.06
C LEU A 307 -21.35 -6.23 2.00
N PHE A 308 -21.68 -4.95 2.22
CA PHE A 308 -20.68 -3.90 2.30
C PHE A 308 -19.75 -4.07 3.51
N GLY A 309 -20.27 -4.52 4.65
CA GLY A 309 -19.48 -4.86 5.82
C GLY A 309 -18.53 -6.02 5.55
N ILE A 310 -19.01 -7.09 4.90
CA ILE A 310 -18.18 -8.21 4.46
C ILE A 310 -17.08 -7.72 3.51
N TYR A 311 -17.39 -6.85 2.56
CA TYR A 311 -16.40 -6.25 1.67
C TYR A 311 -15.31 -5.48 2.43
N LEU A 312 -15.68 -4.65 3.43
CA LEU A 312 -14.69 -3.94 4.25
C LEU A 312 -13.80 -4.90 5.05
N VAL A 313 -14.39 -5.91 5.69
CA VAL A 313 -13.66 -6.90 6.47
C VAL A 313 -12.74 -7.72 5.58
N ALA A 314 -13.21 -8.14 4.41
CA ALA A 314 -12.39 -8.88 3.43
C ALA A 314 -11.20 -8.05 2.96
N GLY A 315 -11.40 -6.76 2.64
CA GLY A 315 -10.30 -5.88 2.24
C GLY A 315 -9.27 -5.65 3.35
N ILE A 316 -9.72 -5.48 4.60
CA ILE A 316 -8.82 -5.34 5.76
C ILE A 316 -8.06 -6.65 5.99
N ALA A 317 -8.76 -7.79 6.00
CA ALA A 317 -8.14 -9.10 6.22
C ALA A 317 -7.09 -9.43 5.16
N LEU A 318 -7.42 -9.23 3.88
CA LEU A 318 -6.52 -9.45 2.76
C LEU A 318 -5.27 -8.57 2.85
N THR A 319 -5.45 -7.28 3.11
CA THR A 319 -4.31 -6.34 3.21
C THR A 319 -3.45 -6.61 4.44
N SER A 320 -4.07 -6.97 5.57
CA SER A 320 -3.35 -7.36 6.80
C SER A 320 -2.52 -8.62 6.58
N TRP A 321 -3.12 -9.64 5.94
CA TRP A 321 -2.45 -10.89 5.62
C TRP A 321 -1.21 -10.65 4.76
N THR A 322 -1.34 -9.91 3.66
CA THR A 322 -0.19 -9.60 2.79
C THR A 322 0.90 -8.84 3.53
N VAL A 323 0.55 -7.84 4.33
CA VAL A 323 1.54 -7.06 5.10
C VAL A 323 2.30 -7.93 6.08
N VAL A 324 1.61 -8.82 6.81
CA VAL A 324 2.24 -9.73 7.77
C VAL A 324 3.17 -10.71 7.06
N ILE A 325 2.72 -11.36 5.98
CA ILE A 325 3.54 -12.34 5.24
C ILE A 325 4.76 -11.67 4.62
N ALA A 326 4.58 -10.53 3.94
CA ALA A 326 5.68 -9.77 3.34
C ALA A 326 6.69 -9.29 4.39
N ALA A 327 6.21 -8.81 5.55
CA ALA A 327 7.08 -8.38 6.64
C ALA A 327 7.89 -9.55 7.21
N ILE A 328 7.23 -10.66 7.54
CA ILE A 328 7.89 -11.88 8.05
C ILE A 328 8.98 -12.34 7.07
N TYR A 329 8.64 -12.44 5.79
CA TYR A 329 9.57 -12.85 4.74
C TYR A 329 10.80 -11.94 4.67
N VAL A 330 10.59 -10.61 4.63
CA VAL A 330 11.70 -9.65 4.59
C VAL A 330 12.58 -9.73 5.83
N PHE A 331 11.99 -9.84 7.02
CA PHE A 331 12.76 -9.97 8.26
C PHE A 331 13.54 -11.27 8.32
N GLN A 332 12.97 -12.38 7.84
CA GLN A 332 13.66 -13.66 7.75
C GLN A 332 14.85 -13.61 6.80
N LEU A 333 14.69 -12.99 5.63
CA LEU A 333 15.79 -12.77 4.68
C LEU A 333 16.92 -11.94 5.30
N ARG A 334 16.59 -10.82 5.95
CA ARG A 334 17.58 -9.97 6.62
C ARG A 334 18.33 -10.69 7.73
N TRP A 335 17.58 -11.41 8.56
CA TRP A 335 18.14 -12.18 9.64
C TRP A 335 19.04 -13.31 9.15
N TRP A 336 18.68 -13.98 8.05
CA TRP A 336 19.54 -14.99 7.44
C TRP A 336 20.83 -14.36 6.91
N LEU A 337 20.73 -13.27 6.16
CA LEU A 337 21.90 -12.60 5.58
C LEU A 337 22.88 -12.12 6.65
N ASP A 338 22.36 -11.51 7.71
CA ASP A 338 23.15 -11.03 8.87
C ASP A 338 23.97 -12.16 9.52
N ARG A 339 23.43 -13.38 9.55
CA ARG A 339 24.08 -14.56 10.15
C ARG A 339 24.91 -15.39 9.18
N SER A 340 24.71 -15.20 7.88
CA SER A 340 25.32 -16.03 6.84
C SER A 340 26.85 -15.90 6.78
N GLY A 341 27.41 -14.83 7.34
CA GLY A 341 28.83 -14.51 7.22
C GLY A 341 29.23 -13.92 5.86
N TRP A 342 28.28 -13.73 4.94
CA TRP A 342 28.55 -13.12 3.63
C TRP A 342 28.59 -11.59 3.68
N MET A 343 27.79 -10.98 4.56
CA MET A 343 27.66 -9.53 4.66
C MET A 343 28.99 -8.87 5.04
N GLY A 344 29.41 -7.89 4.25
CA GLY A 344 30.53 -7.01 4.57
C GLY A 344 30.18 -6.11 5.75
N LEU A 345 30.98 -6.20 6.82
CA LEU A 345 30.79 -5.39 8.02
C LEU A 345 31.52 -4.06 7.88
N THR A 346 30.82 -2.96 8.19
CA THR A 346 31.41 -1.63 8.33
C THR A 346 31.46 -1.29 9.80
N ASN A 347 32.66 -1.03 10.35
CA ASN A 347 32.85 -0.84 11.80
C ASN A 347 32.33 -2.01 12.66
N ASN A 348 32.54 -3.26 12.20
CA ASN A 348 32.03 -4.50 12.82
C ASN A 348 30.50 -4.59 12.94
N LEU A 349 29.75 -3.79 12.18
CA LEU A 349 28.29 -3.79 12.17
C LEU A 349 27.78 -3.98 10.75
N ASN A 350 26.59 -4.59 10.64
CA ASN A 350 25.88 -4.71 9.37
C ASN A 350 25.45 -3.29 8.91
N PRO A 351 25.89 -2.82 7.73
CA PRO A 351 25.58 -1.47 7.25
C PRO A 351 24.08 -1.24 7.04
N GLU A 352 23.28 -2.28 6.79
CA GLU A 352 21.83 -2.16 6.66
C GLU A 352 21.10 -1.89 7.99
N ASN A 353 21.78 -2.06 9.13
CA ASN A 353 21.23 -1.71 10.43
C ASN A 353 21.55 -0.27 10.85
N ASP A 354 22.42 0.44 10.12
CA ASP A 354 22.70 1.85 10.38
C ASP A 354 21.65 2.75 9.69
N PRO A 355 20.80 3.49 10.43
CA PRO A 355 19.76 4.34 9.85
C PRO A 355 20.27 5.68 9.29
N SER A 356 21.59 5.89 9.24
CA SER A 356 22.19 7.18 8.87
C SER A 356 22.17 7.50 7.36
N THR A 357 21.85 6.53 6.50
CA THR A 357 21.96 6.72 5.05
C THR A 357 20.83 7.58 4.49
N PHE A 358 21.13 8.30 3.40
CA PHE A 358 20.20 9.23 2.78
C PHE A 358 18.88 8.55 2.36
N GLY A 359 18.94 7.35 1.79
CA GLY A 359 17.75 6.59 1.37
C GLY A 359 16.87 6.14 2.53
N GLN A 360 17.42 6.04 3.75
CA GLN A 360 16.66 5.74 4.98
C GLN A 360 16.04 6.99 5.60
N LEU A 361 16.74 8.14 5.57
CA LEU A 361 16.24 9.38 6.14
C LEU A 361 15.05 9.96 5.37
N VAL A 362 15.00 9.82 4.04
CA VAL A 362 13.92 10.39 3.22
C VAL A 362 12.54 9.81 3.59
N PRO A 363 12.32 8.48 3.62
CA PRO A 363 11.07 7.90 4.10
C PRO A 363 10.71 8.29 5.54
N LEU A 364 11.70 8.36 6.44
CA LEU A 364 11.49 8.80 7.82
C LEU A 364 10.99 10.26 7.88
N LEU A 365 11.58 11.16 7.09
CA LEU A 365 11.13 12.55 6.98
C LEU A 365 9.74 12.65 6.34
N LEU A 366 9.43 11.82 5.33
CA LEU A 366 8.08 11.80 4.73
C LEU A 366 7.01 11.40 5.75
N MET A 367 7.31 10.51 6.72
CA MET A 367 6.38 10.22 7.81
C MET A 367 6.02 11.46 8.64
N SER A 368 6.95 12.40 8.82
CA SER A 368 6.67 13.65 9.53
C SER A 368 5.57 14.46 8.83
N LEU A 369 5.43 14.36 7.51
CA LEU A 369 4.34 15.02 6.77
C LEU A 369 2.96 14.49 7.16
N THR A 370 2.83 13.21 7.55
CA THR A 370 1.57 12.69 8.09
C THR A 370 1.23 13.37 9.41
N VAL A 371 2.22 13.55 10.27
CA VAL A 371 2.06 14.25 11.55
C VAL A 371 1.69 15.71 11.33
N PHE A 372 2.38 16.41 10.41
CA PHE A 372 2.03 17.79 10.05
C PHE A 372 0.61 17.89 9.48
N THR A 373 0.22 16.97 8.59
CA THR A 373 -1.13 16.94 8.02
C THR A 373 -2.18 16.72 9.11
N PHE A 374 -1.91 15.82 10.07
CA PHE A 374 -2.76 15.62 11.23
C PHE A 374 -2.92 16.90 12.06
N LEU A 375 -1.81 17.56 12.38
CA LEU A 375 -1.79 18.80 13.14
C LEU A 375 -2.51 19.94 12.40
N GLN A 376 -2.35 20.06 11.08
CA GLN A 376 -3.05 21.02 10.24
C GLN A 376 -4.56 20.78 10.24
N ILE A 377 -4.99 19.52 10.10
CA ILE A 377 -6.40 19.14 10.19
C ILE A 377 -6.96 19.52 11.56
N ILE A 378 -6.22 19.27 12.65
CA ILE A 378 -6.65 19.65 14.00
C ILE A 378 -6.71 21.17 14.15
N SER A 379 -5.68 21.89 13.70
CA SER A 379 -5.55 23.35 13.84
C SER A 379 -6.67 24.09 13.09
N GLY A 380 -6.92 23.74 11.83
CA GLY A 380 -8.02 24.33 11.03
C GLY A 380 -9.39 24.11 11.68
N ARG A 381 -9.56 23.01 12.43
CA ARG A 381 -10.79 22.74 13.19
C ARG A 381 -10.91 23.60 14.43
N PHE A 382 -9.81 23.84 15.16
CA PHE A 382 -9.81 24.75 16.31
C PHE A 382 -10.12 26.19 15.88
N GLN A 383 -9.56 26.64 14.76
CA GLN A 383 -9.84 27.98 14.23
C GLN A 383 -11.30 28.13 13.81
N GLY A 384 -11.87 27.15 13.08
CA GLY A 384 -13.30 27.15 12.75
C GLY A 384 -14.21 27.16 13.99
N ARG A 385 -13.79 26.48 15.07
CA ARG A 385 -14.47 26.51 16.38
C ARG A 385 -14.51 27.89 17.00
N LYS A 386 -13.37 28.59 16.99
CA LYS A 386 -13.25 29.95 17.52
C LYS A 386 -14.09 30.95 16.72
N ALA A 387 -14.05 30.85 15.39
CA ALA A 387 -14.80 31.73 14.50
C ALA A 387 -16.32 31.66 14.73
N ALA A 388 -16.91 30.46 14.87
CA ALA A 388 -18.36 30.37 15.09
C ALA A 388 -18.79 30.71 16.52
N ARG A 389 -17.89 30.65 17.51
CA ARG A 389 -18.16 31.19 18.85
C ARG A 389 -18.28 32.71 18.80
N HIS A 390 -17.39 33.40 18.10
CA HIS A 390 -17.48 34.85 17.94
C HIS A 390 -18.69 35.28 17.09
N GLY A 391 -18.99 34.60 15.97
CA GLY A 391 -20.17 34.90 15.15
C GLY A 391 -21.53 34.57 15.79
N ARG A 392 -21.56 33.95 16.99
CA ARG A 392 -22.76 33.80 17.83
C ARG A 392 -22.92 34.93 18.85
N GLY A 393 -21.83 35.60 19.23
CA GLY A 393 -21.86 36.78 20.10
C GLY A 393 -22.56 37.96 19.41
N ASP A 394 -22.17 38.27 18.17
CA ASP A 394 -22.71 39.43 17.44
C ASP A 394 -24.17 39.30 17.00
N ARG A 395 -24.72 38.07 16.95
CA ARG A 395 -26.15 37.86 16.67
C ARG A 395 -27.05 37.94 17.90
N GLY A 396 -26.47 38.07 19.10
CA GLY A 396 -27.19 38.23 20.37
C GLY A 396 -27.58 39.68 20.70
N GLU A 397 -26.95 40.69 20.09
CA GLU A 397 -27.20 42.11 20.41
C GLU A 397 -28.08 42.87 19.42
N VAL A 398 -28.41 42.33 18.24
CA VAL A 398 -29.19 43.07 17.22
C VAL A 398 -30.73 42.89 17.36
N TYR A 399 -31.22 42.17 18.38
CA TYR A 399 -32.66 42.02 18.65
C TYR A 399 -33.10 42.57 20.02
N LYS A 400 -32.49 43.67 20.47
CA LYS A 400 -33.02 44.50 21.58
C LYS A 400 -32.81 45.99 21.29
N VAL A 401 -33.41 46.51 20.23
CA VAL A 401 -33.71 47.95 20.14
C VAL A 401 -35.16 48.14 19.73
N GLY A 402 -35.99 48.42 20.74
CA GLY A 402 -37.06 49.41 20.66
C GLY A 402 -38.35 49.04 19.93
N CYS A 403 -39.19 48.20 20.53
CA CYS A 403 -40.63 48.48 20.55
C CYS A 403 -40.88 49.56 21.63
N CYS A 404 -40.95 50.82 21.24
CA CYS A 404 -41.65 51.88 21.97
C CYS A 404 -42.18 52.88 20.95
N GLY A 405 -43.48 53.14 21.01
CA GLY A 405 -44.22 53.87 20.00
C GLY A 405 -44.32 55.37 20.21
N GLN A 406 -45.00 55.99 19.25
CA GLN A 406 -45.69 57.29 19.24
C GLN A 406 -46.45 57.29 17.89
N PHE A 407 -47.78 57.26 17.80
CA PHE A 407 -48.74 58.31 18.16
C PHE A 407 -48.13 59.70 17.98
N VAL A 408 -48.24 60.27 16.78
CA VAL A 408 -49.30 61.22 16.37
C VAL A 408 -49.51 61.09 14.86
#